data_AF-A0A7C8YNS5-F1
#
_entry.id   AF-A0A7C8YNS5-F1
#
_cell.length_a   1.000
_cell.length_b   1.000
_cell.length_c   1.000
_cell.angle_alpha   90.00
_cell.angle_beta   90.00
_cell.angle_gamma   90.00
#
_symmetry.space_group_name_H-M   'P 1'
#
loop_
_entity.id
_entity.type
_entity.pdbx_description
1 polymer ?
#
loop_
_entity_poly.entity_id
_entity_poly.type
_entity_poly.pdbx_seq_one_letter_code
_entity_poly.pdbx_strand_id
1 'polypeptide(L)'
;SSSKTGKHGHAKCHFVGIDIFTAKKLEDIVPSSHNCDVPHVSRTDYQLIDISEDGFVSLLTESGNTKDDLRLPTEEALLKQIKEGFAEGKDLIVSVMSAMGEEQICAIKD
;
A
#
# COMPACT_ATOMS: atom_id res chain seq x y z
N SER A 1 -19.98 11.25 -3.45
CA SER A 1 -21.15 11.97 -4.02
C SER A 1 -21.31 13.32 -3.33
N SER A 2 -21.96 14.32 -3.94
CA SER A 2 -22.22 15.62 -3.27
C SER A 2 -23.72 15.86 -3.08
N SER A 3 -24.12 16.45 -1.96
CA SER A 3 -25.51 16.78 -1.66
C SER A 3 -25.67 18.26 -1.29
N LYS A 4 -26.78 18.88 -1.71
CA LYS A 4 -27.12 20.27 -1.40
C LYS A 4 -28.15 20.29 -0.28
N THR A 5 -27.87 21.03 0.79
CA THR A 5 -28.79 21.13 1.94
C THR A 5 -29.72 22.35 1.76
N GLY A 6 -30.99 22.13 1.41
CA GLY A 6 -32.04 23.18 1.41
C GLY A 6 -31.73 24.49 0.67
N LYS A 7 -32.49 25.55 0.98
CA LYS A 7 -32.44 26.86 0.29
C LYS A 7 -31.16 27.67 0.59
N HIS A 8 -30.51 27.46 1.74
CA HIS A 8 -29.36 28.24 2.21
C HIS A 8 -28.16 27.40 2.69
N GLY A 9 -28.20 26.08 2.55
CA GLY A 9 -27.16 25.23 3.12
C GLY A 9 -25.99 24.98 2.15
N HIS A 10 -24.81 24.83 2.75
CA HIS A 10 -23.58 24.53 2.02
C HIS A 10 -23.61 23.11 1.46
N ALA A 11 -22.96 22.92 0.31
CA ALA A 11 -22.80 21.59 -0.27
C ALA A 11 -21.94 20.72 0.65
N LYS A 12 -22.27 19.43 0.72
CA LYS A 12 -21.51 18.43 1.46
C LYS A 12 -20.95 17.42 0.47
N CYS A 13 -19.70 17.05 0.66
CA CYS A 13 -19.03 15.96 -0.04
C CYS A 13 -19.13 14.71 0.82
N HIS A 14 -19.71 13.65 0.27
CA HIS A 14 -19.72 12.31 0.83
C HIS A 14 -18.64 11.48 0.13
N PHE A 15 -17.60 11.12 0.86
CA PHE A 15 -16.50 10.30 0.40
C PHE A 15 -16.69 8.87 0.87
N VAL A 16 -16.40 7.94 -0.04
CA VAL A 16 -16.28 6.52 0.25
C VAL A 16 -14.89 6.13 -0.19
N GLY A 17 -14.01 5.84 0.77
CA GLY A 17 -12.63 5.44 0.55
C GLY A 17 -12.44 3.96 0.84
N ILE A 18 -11.46 3.37 0.19
CA ILE A 18 -10.93 2.06 0.54
C ILE A 18 -9.53 2.29 1.09
N ASP A 19 -9.29 1.78 2.30
CA ASP A 19 -7.97 1.77 2.91
C ASP A 19 -6.99 0.99 2.01
N ILE A 20 -5.88 1.62 1.66
CA ILE A 20 -4.91 1.11 0.69
C ILE A 20 -4.09 -0.09 1.22
N PHE A 21 -4.07 -0.31 2.54
CA PHE A 21 -3.37 -1.42 3.18
C PHE A 21 -4.34 -2.50 3.64
N THR A 22 -5.45 -2.10 4.28
CA THR A 22 -6.38 -3.05 4.93
C THR A 22 -7.59 -3.43 4.06
N ALA A 23 -7.78 -2.76 2.92
CA ALA A 23 -8.97 -2.85 2.07
C ALA A 23 -10.30 -2.52 2.79
N LYS A 24 -10.24 -1.97 4.00
CA LYS A 24 -11.42 -1.57 4.76
C LYS A 24 -12.09 -0.38 4.10
N LYS A 25 -13.41 -0.48 3.92
CA LYS A 25 -14.23 0.64 3.44
C LYS A 25 -14.42 1.66 4.57
N LEU A 26 -14.15 2.93 4.27
CA LEU A 26 -14.35 4.07 5.16
C LEU A 26 -15.26 5.08 4.47
N GLU A 27 -16.11 5.76 5.25
CA GLU A 27 -17.03 6.77 4.73
C GLU A 27 -16.90 8.04 5.56
N ASP A 28 -16.91 9.20 4.91
CA ASP A 28 -16.86 10.50 5.58
C ASP A 28 -17.72 11.54 4.84
N ILE A 29 -18.27 12.50 5.58
CA ILE A 29 -19.07 13.60 5.05
C ILE A 29 -18.47 14.92 5.53
N VAL A 30 -17.87 15.65 4.60
CA VAL A 30 -17.25 16.96 4.87
C VAL A 30 -17.95 18.08 4.11
N PRO A 31 -18.05 19.30 4.66
CA PRO A 31 -18.46 20.46 3.88
C PRO A 31 -17.54 20.67 2.69
N SER A 32 -18.10 21.03 1.52
CA SER A 32 -17.32 21.18 0.28
C SER A 32 -16.28 22.31 0.33
N SER A 33 -16.35 23.18 1.34
CA SER A 33 -15.44 24.29 1.57
C SER A 33 -14.33 23.96 2.59
N HIS A 34 -14.34 22.78 3.19
CA HIS A 34 -13.31 22.36 4.13
C HIS A 34 -12.18 21.67 3.37
N ASN A 35 -10.94 21.94 3.78
CA ASN A 35 -9.78 21.17 3.32
C ASN A 35 -9.85 19.74 3.91
N CYS A 36 -9.33 18.79 3.16
CA CYS A 36 -9.11 17.42 3.60
C CYS A 36 -7.62 17.14 3.58
N ASP A 37 -7.15 16.34 4.54
CA ASP A 37 -5.77 15.85 4.51
C ASP A 37 -5.62 14.84 3.36
N VAL A 38 -4.55 14.98 2.59
CA VAL A 38 -4.23 14.11 1.46
C VAL A 38 -2.93 13.39 1.79
N PRO A 39 -2.94 12.05 1.96
CA PRO A 39 -1.71 11.33 2.26
C PRO A 39 -0.78 11.35 1.05
N HIS A 40 0.51 11.52 1.30
CA HIS A 40 1.52 11.21 0.29
C HIS A 40 1.65 9.69 0.19
N VAL A 41 1.38 9.15 -0.99
CA VAL A 41 1.49 7.72 -1.29
C VAL A 41 2.60 7.53 -2.31
N SER A 42 3.63 6.77 -1.96
CA SER A 42 4.71 6.40 -2.86
C SER A 42 4.75 4.91 -3.10
N ARG A 43 5.23 4.52 -4.27
CA ARG A 43 5.50 3.12 -4.62
C ARG A 43 6.94 3.01 -5.10
N THR A 44 7.69 2.13 -4.48
CA THR A 44 9.10 1.90 -4.80
C THR A 44 9.33 0.42 -5.05
N ASP A 45 10.09 0.12 -6.09
CA ASP A 45 10.45 -1.23 -6.46
C ASP A 45 11.79 -1.60 -5.82
N TYR A 46 11.89 -2.82 -5.32
CA TYR A 46 13.11 -3.36 -4.72
C TYR A 46 13.36 -4.77 -5.23
N GLN A 47 14.63 -5.14 -5.39
CA GLN A 47 14.98 -6.53 -5.67
C GLN A 47 14.88 -7.34 -4.38
N LEU A 48 14.19 -8.47 -4.41
CA LEU A 48 14.13 -9.41 -3.30
C LEU A 48 15.44 -10.21 -3.24
N ILE A 49 16.14 -10.15 -2.10
CA ILE A 49 17.40 -10.87 -1.87
C ILE A 49 17.14 -12.15 -1.08
N ASP A 50 16.36 -12.06 -0.01
CA ASP A 50 16.16 -13.19 0.91
C ASP A 50 14.79 -13.15 1.59
N ILE A 51 14.33 -14.31 2.04
CA ILE A 51 13.13 -14.50 2.86
C ILE A 51 13.55 -15.29 4.10
N SER A 52 13.46 -14.67 5.27
CA SER A 52 13.80 -15.32 6.54
C SER A 52 12.72 -16.31 6.99
N GLU A 53 13.11 -17.26 7.84
CA GLU A 53 12.19 -18.28 8.39
C GLU A 53 11.04 -17.70 9.22
N ASP A 54 11.25 -16.54 9.85
CA ASP A 54 10.25 -15.80 10.62
C ASP A 54 9.40 -14.85 9.77
N GLY A 55 9.57 -14.88 8.44
CA GLY A 55 8.71 -14.23 7.46
C GLY A 55 9.04 -12.77 7.15
N PHE A 56 10.22 -12.29 7.55
CA PHE A 56 10.78 -11.03 7.08
C PHE A 56 11.45 -11.20 5.71
N VAL A 57 11.57 -10.11 4.97
CA VAL A 57 12.23 -10.08 3.66
C VAL A 57 13.42 -9.15 3.70
N SER A 58 14.47 -9.51 2.96
CA SER A 58 15.60 -8.63 2.68
C SER A 58 15.47 -8.07 1.27
N LEU A 59 15.41 -6.74 1.16
CA LEU A 59 15.19 -6.03 -0.09
C LEU A 59 16.41 -5.17 -0.44
N LEU A 60 16.92 -5.28 -1.67
CA LEU A 60 18.02 -4.45 -2.15
C LEU A 60 17.48 -3.07 -2.56
N THR A 61 18.03 -2.03 -1.96
CA THR A 61 17.78 -0.64 -2.36
C THR A 61 18.70 -0.23 -3.50
N GLU A 62 18.31 0.80 -4.27
CA GLU A 62 19.16 1.38 -5.33
C GLU A 62 20.51 1.89 -4.80
N SER A 63 20.59 2.23 -3.51
CA SER A 63 21.81 2.68 -2.85
C SER A 63 22.80 1.53 -2.53
N GLY A 64 22.42 0.29 -2.78
CA GLY A 64 23.20 -0.91 -2.43
C GLY A 64 23.06 -1.37 -0.98
N ASN A 65 22.22 -0.70 -0.19
CA ASN A 65 21.86 -1.13 1.17
C ASN A 65 20.70 -2.13 1.15
N THR A 66 20.53 -2.88 2.24
CA THR A 66 19.37 -3.77 2.45
C THR A 66 18.29 -3.11 3.31
N LYS A 67 17.03 -3.43 3.02
CA LYS A 67 15.86 -3.10 3.82
C LYS A 67 15.25 -4.41 4.32
N ASP A 68 15.33 -4.61 5.63
CA ASP A 68 15.06 -5.89 6.32
C ASP A 68 13.91 -5.79 7.36
N ASP A 69 13.16 -4.69 7.33
CA ASP A 69 12.08 -4.36 8.29
C ASP A 69 10.69 -4.75 7.80
N LEU A 70 10.56 -5.25 6.57
CA LEU A 70 9.28 -5.66 5.99
C LEU A 70 9.04 -7.16 6.12
N ARG A 71 7.76 -7.51 6.28
CA ARG A 71 7.29 -8.89 6.24
C ARG A 71 6.67 -9.22 4.90
N LEU A 72 6.61 -10.51 4.61
CA LEU A 72 5.83 -11.03 3.50
C LEU A 72 4.37 -10.52 3.59
N PRO A 73 3.72 -10.26 2.43
CA PRO A 73 2.35 -9.76 2.42
C PRO A 73 1.38 -10.80 2.97
N THR A 74 0.27 -10.31 3.54
CA THR A 74 -0.81 -11.16 4.08
C THR A 74 -1.78 -11.66 3.01
N GLU A 75 -1.78 -11.04 1.83
CA GLU A 75 -2.62 -11.45 0.70
C GLU A 75 -2.09 -12.75 0.08
N GLU A 76 -2.92 -13.78 0.05
CA GLU A 76 -2.51 -15.16 -0.25
C GLU A 76 -1.95 -15.33 -1.66
N ALA A 77 -2.54 -14.67 -2.68
CA ALA A 77 -2.09 -14.83 -4.05
C ALA A 77 -0.70 -14.24 -4.25
N LEU A 78 -0.45 -13.02 -3.74
CA LEU A 78 0.84 -12.35 -3.80
C LEU A 78 1.89 -13.06 -2.95
N LEU A 79 1.52 -13.51 -1.74
CA LEU A 79 2.40 -14.30 -0.88
C LEU A 79 2.89 -15.57 -1.59
N LYS A 80 1.97 -16.27 -2.24
CA LYS A 80 2.27 -17.49 -3.00
C LYS A 80 3.20 -17.20 -4.16
N GLN A 81 2.92 -16.17 -4.97
CA GLN A 81 3.76 -15.77 -6.10
C GLN A 81 5.20 -15.44 -5.67
N ILE A 82 5.37 -14.68 -4.58
CA ILE A 82 6.69 -14.33 -4.05
C ILE A 82 7.45 -15.57 -3.60
N LYS A 83 6.81 -16.45 -2.81
CA LYS A 83 7.46 -17.67 -2.30
C LYS A 83 7.84 -18.64 -3.41
N GLU A 84 6.94 -18.86 -4.37
CA GLU A 84 7.19 -19.76 -5.50
C GLU A 84 8.28 -19.22 -6.41
N GLY A 85 8.21 -17.94 -6.80
CA GLY A 85 9.24 -17.33 -7.64
C GLY A 85 10.63 -17.33 -6.98
N PHE A 86 10.69 -17.07 -5.67
CA PHE A 86 11.93 -17.12 -4.92
C PHE A 86 12.49 -18.56 -4.84
N ALA A 87 11.63 -19.56 -4.58
CA ALA A 87 12.03 -20.97 -4.55
C ALA A 87 12.49 -21.51 -5.91
N GLU A 88 11.97 -20.95 -7.01
CA GLU A 88 12.41 -21.24 -8.37
C GLU A 88 13.74 -20.56 -8.73
N GLY A 89 14.28 -19.70 -7.86
CA GLY A 89 15.51 -18.95 -8.09
C GLY A 89 15.36 -17.82 -9.11
N LYS A 90 14.14 -17.27 -9.27
CA LYS A 90 13.90 -16.10 -10.11
C LYS A 90 14.39 -14.82 -9.44
N ASP A 91 14.89 -13.90 -10.25
CA ASP A 91 15.13 -12.53 -9.82
C ASP A 91 13.79 -11.80 -9.67
N LEU A 92 13.35 -11.59 -8.44
CA LEU A 92 12.06 -10.97 -8.16
C LEU A 92 12.21 -9.49 -7.82
N ILE A 93 11.40 -8.66 -8.46
CA ILE A 93 11.23 -7.26 -8.08
C ILE A 93 9.90 -7.12 -7.36
N VAL A 94 9.92 -6.64 -6.12
CA VAL A 94 8.71 -6.39 -5.33
C VAL A 94 8.44 -4.89 -5.25
N SER A 95 7.18 -4.50 -5.44
CA SER A 95 6.73 -3.13 -5.25
C SER A 95 6.21 -2.94 -3.82
N VAL A 96 6.80 -2.01 -3.08
CA VAL A 96 6.35 -1.59 -1.75
C VAL A 96 5.58 -0.29 -1.87
N MET A 97 4.37 -0.26 -1.31
CA MET A 97 3.58 0.95 -1.12
C MET A 97 3.89 1.54 0.25
N SER A 98 4.11 2.85 0.32
CA SER A 98 4.36 3.59 1.56
C SER A 98 3.41 4.78 1.66
N ALA A 99 2.77 4.93 2.81
CA ALA A 99 1.94 6.09 3.13
C ALA A 99 1.83 6.27 4.64
N MET A 100 1.93 7.51 5.12
CA MET A 100 1.72 7.86 6.54
C MET A 100 2.56 7.06 7.55
N GLY A 101 3.75 6.59 7.15
CA GLY A 101 4.65 5.79 8.01
C GLY A 101 4.35 4.28 8.02
N GLU A 102 3.40 3.82 7.21
CA GLU A 102 3.10 2.41 6.99
C GLU A 102 3.61 1.96 5.61
N GLU A 103 4.11 0.73 5.54
CA GLU A 103 4.68 0.15 4.33
C GLU A 103 4.20 -1.28 4.13
N GLN A 104 3.84 -1.64 2.90
CA GLN A 104 3.39 -2.99 2.55
C GLN A 104 3.80 -3.37 1.13
N ILE A 105 4.26 -4.61 0.94
CA ILE A 105 4.46 -5.20 -0.39
C ILE A 105 3.09 -5.36 -1.06
N CYS A 106 2.92 -4.75 -2.23
CA CYS A 106 1.64 -4.68 -2.92
C CYS A 106 1.65 -5.23 -4.35
N ALA A 107 2.82 -5.55 -4.90
CA ALA A 107 2.94 -6.34 -6.13
C ALA A 107 4.32 -6.99 -6.27
N ILE A 108 4.38 -7.92 -7.22
CA ILE A 108 5.58 -8.56 -7.73
C ILE A 108 5.68 -8.25 -9.24
N LYS A 109 6.90 -8.12 -9.72
CA LYS A 109 7.29 -7.99 -11.13
C LYS A 109 8.36 -9.03 -11.39
N ASP A 110 8.18 -9.77 -12.48
CA ASP A 110 9.17 -10.69 -13.05
C ASP A 110 10.16 -9.93 -13.96
#